data_AF-Q1I9R0-F1
#
_entry.id   AF-Q1I9R0-F1
#
_cell.length_a   1.000
_cell.length_b   1.000
_cell.length_c   1.000
_cell.angle_alpha   90.00
_cell.angle_beta   90.00
_cell.angle_gamma   90.00
#
_symmetry.space_group_name_H-M   'P 1'
#
loop_
_entity.id
_entity.type
_entity.pdbx_description
1 polymer ?
#
loop_
_entity_poly.entity_id
_entity_poly.type
_entity_poly.pdbx_seq_one_letter_code
_entity_poly.pdbx_strand_id
1 'polypeptide(L)'
;MYKLCLLLVVVISGCATYPSPHLSLDQRGQLAAFELRRWYESSVQDCAGADSPSYRCSGVALRTTASNPGVQPWEPSAGQIEKGSVAFSWIRHDSTFGKPFGNLNGLILYPPLEAPEGKLDDLDVLCTFPINANTNQRPTLQGCGPIAGYETTTDTCQALGVESARQWLDRYPEASNYRVCGWDLRTEPATAASAFQKSVQARGGLADAFWPINNEVLLRVWEPGQGGRLPLHSFFYVEGERDALAKAQFDQIRYAYQYGPPIPVVRVKFPGDRGERAVFSYEPRDQALGQPTPTPTVDFEALAVGPYARVESNGVEFTLNRDNRGVSDKPHEASEGRIKGKHLEANSTIRFVLEGAGRRLVSFSWGCNSYCGMTREIAQEHEELFEDGPGDMHYGTKEFIIDGPEVVIVTVDTEEDDSQVVLDNLVVRALPAR
;
A
#
# COMPACT_ATOMS: atom_id res chain seq x y z
N MET A 1 -54.27 -20.22 65.72
CA MET A 1 -54.13 -19.18 64.68
C MET A 1 -52.65 -18.84 64.52
N TYR A 2 -51.96 -19.43 63.54
CA TYR A 2 -50.63 -18.99 63.11
C TYR A 2 -50.64 -18.98 61.57
N LYS A 3 -50.54 -17.78 61.00
CA LYS A 3 -50.49 -17.54 59.56
C LYS A 3 -49.08 -17.89 59.05
N LEU A 4 -49.00 -18.84 58.12
CA LEU A 4 -47.79 -19.14 57.37
C LEU A 4 -47.70 -18.15 56.19
N CYS A 5 -46.77 -17.19 56.25
CA CYS A 5 -46.44 -16.33 55.12
C CYS A 5 -45.47 -17.07 54.19
N LEU A 6 -45.92 -17.42 52.99
CA LEU A 6 -45.06 -17.84 51.89
C LEU A 6 -44.36 -16.58 51.32
N LEU A 7 -43.04 -16.49 51.45
CA LEU A 7 -42.23 -15.52 50.71
C LEU A 7 -41.94 -16.08 49.31
N LEU A 8 -42.53 -15.45 48.29
CA LEU A 8 -42.26 -15.71 46.88
C LEU A 8 -40.98 -14.95 46.50
N VAL A 9 -39.87 -15.65 46.28
CA VAL A 9 -38.62 -15.05 45.78
C VAL A 9 -38.71 -14.99 44.25
N VAL A 10 -38.92 -13.79 43.70
CA VAL A 10 -38.85 -13.51 42.27
C VAL A 10 -37.37 -13.35 41.90
N VAL A 11 -36.81 -14.32 41.18
CA VAL A 11 -35.48 -14.22 40.58
C VAL A 11 -35.63 -13.43 39.28
N ILE A 12 -35.28 -12.14 39.30
CA ILE A 12 -35.17 -11.32 38.11
C ILE A 12 -33.85 -11.69 37.43
N SER A 13 -33.90 -12.57 36.43
CA SER A 13 -32.78 -12.77 35.49
C SER A 13 -32.65 -11.51 34.63
N GLY A 14 -31.87 -10.54 35.10
CA GLY A 14 -31.40 -9.45 34.27
C GLY A 14 -30.41 -9.98 33.25
N CYS A 15 -30.77 -9.97 31.97
CA CYS A 15 -29.79 -10.09 30.89
C CYS A 15 -28.85 -8.89 30.96
N ALA A 16 -27.72 -9.05 31.65
CA ALA A 16 -26.58 -8.15 31.46
C ALA A 16 -26.03 -8.41 30.05
N THR A 17 -26.40 -7.54 29.10
CA THR A 17 -25.65 -7.38 27.86
C THR A 17 -24.27 -6.87 28.23
N TYR A 18 -23.31 -7.78 28.41
CA TYR A 18 -21.90 -7.39 28.48
C TYR A 18 -21.56 -6.80 27.11
N PRO A 19 -21.14 -5.52 27.01
CA PRO A 19 -20.54 -5.05 25.77
C PRO A 19 -19.34 -5.94 25.49
N SER A 20 -19.36 -6.66 24.37
CA SER A 20 -18.20 -7.40 23.90
C SER A 20 -17.02 -6.43 23.89
N PRO A 21 -15.89 -6.76 24.53
CA PRO A 21 -14.75 -5.85 24.56
C PRO A 21 -14.28 -5.66 23.12
N HIS A 22 -14.52 -4.47 22.56
CA HIS A 22 -13.92 -4.09 21.30
C HIS A 22 -12.40 -4.11 21.49
N LEU A 23 -11.70 -4.96 20.74
CA LEU A 23 -10.24 -5.00 20.75
C LEU A 23 -9.68 -3.60 20.49
N SER A 24 -8.58 -3.23 21.15
CA SER A 24 -7.83 -2.00 20.80
C SER A 24 -7.25 -2.09 19.38
N LEU A 25 -6.82 -0.95 18.81
CA LEU A 25 -6.13 -0.95 17.51
C LEU A 25 -4.87 -1.83 17.56
N ASP A 26 -4.11 -1.76 18.65
CA ASP A 26 -2.89 -2.55 18.84
C ASP A 26 -3.18 -4.06 18.87
N GLN A 27 -4.22 -4.47 19.59
CA GLN A 27 -4.64 -5.88 19.60
C GLN A 27 -5.12 -6.34 18.23
N ARG A 28 -5.90 -5.51 17.51
CA ARG A 28 -6.31 -5.82 16.13
C ARG A 28 -5.11 -5.91 15.18
N GLY A 29 -4.12 -5.04 15.35
CA GLY A 29 -2.90 -5.04 14.56
C GLY A 29 -2.02 -6.27 14.77
N GLN A 30 -1.82 -6.66 16.03
CA GLN A 30 -1.11 -7.90 16.36
C GLN A 30 -1.83 -9.14 15.81
N LEU A 31 -3.16 -9.19 15.94
CA LEU A 31 -3.99 -10.26 15.37
C LEU A 31 -3.88 -10.28 13.84
N ALA A 32 -3.97 -9.12 13.18
CA ALA A 32 -3.84 -8.98 11.75
C ALA A 32 -2.50 -9.55 11.23
N ALA A 33 -1.37 -9.22 11.86
CA ALA A 33 -0.07 -9.78 11.48
C ALA A 33 -0.01 -11.30 11.66
N PHE A 34 -0.64 -11.84 12.71
CA PHE A 34 -0.75 -13.28 12.96
C PHE A 34 -1.62 -13.97 11.90
N GLU A 35 -2.79 -13.42 11.58
CA GLU A 35 -3.72 -13.94 10.57
C GLU A 35 -3.08 -13.98 9.18
N LEU A 36 -2.42 -12.90 8.77
CA LEU A 36 -1.70 -12.84 7.49
C LEU A 36 -0.61 -13.90 7.40
N ARG A 37 0.16 -14.10 8.47
CA ARG A 37 1.18 -15.16 8.54
C ARG A 37 0.54 -16.54 8.42
N ARG A 38 -0.56 -16.80 9.13
CA ARG A 38 -1.29 -18.09 9.06
C ARG A 38 -1.76 -18.37 7.64
N TRP A 39 -2.38 -17.39 6.96
CA TRP A 39 -2.86 -17.58 5.60
C TRP A 39 -1.71 -17.76 4.61
N TYR A 40 -0.63 -17.01 4.76
CA TYR A 40 0.55 -17.11 3.91
C TYR A 40 1.28 -18.47 4.04
N GLU A 41 1.43 -19.00 5.25
CA GLU A 41 2.13 -20.27 5.53
C GLU A 41 1.28 -21.52 5.23
N SER A 42 0.02 -21.35 4.83
CA SER A 42 -0.85 -22.46 4.45
C SER A 42 -0.43 -23.10 3.10
N SER A 43 -0.68 -24.40 2.96
CA SER A 43 -0.41 -25.19 1.74
C SER A 43 -1.65 -25.94 1.23
N VAL A 44 -2.84 -25.58 1.72
CA VAL A 44 -4.10 -26.25 1.36
C VAL A 44 -4.33 -26.16 -0.15
N GLN A 45 -4.78 -27.25 -0.77
CA GLN A 45 -5.09 -27.26 -2.20
C GLN A 45 -6.45 -26.62 -2.48
N ASP A 46 -7.37 -26.75 -1.52
CA ASP A 46 -8.72 -26.20 -1.55
C ASP A 46 -9.21 -25.89 -0.13
N CYS A 47 -10.37 -25.25 -0.03
CA CYS A 47 -11.01 -24.84 1.21
C CYS A 47 -12.27 -25.67 1.48
N ALA A 48 -12.11 -27.00 1.48
CA ALA A 48 -13.13 -28.03 1.72
C ALA A 48 -13.92 -28.51 0.49
N GLY A 49 -13.28 -28.57 -0.68
CA GLY A 49 -13.88 -29.17 -1.88
C GLY A 49 -13.39 -28.59 -3.20
N ALA A 50 -13.69 -29.29 -4.29
CA ALA A 50 -13.25 -28.92 -5.64
C ALA A 50 -13.84 -27.60 -6.17
N ASP A 51 -14.94 -27.14 -5.56
CA ASP A 51 -15.64 -25.87 -5.81
C ASP A 51 -15.21 -24.73 -4.88
N SER A 52 -14.26 -24.98 -3.98
CA SER A 52 -13.79 -24.00 -3.00
C SER A 52 -12.28 -23.78 -3.15
N PRO A 53 -11.83 -22.95 -4.10
CA PRO A 53 -10.40 -22.74 -4.34
C PRO A 53 -9.67 -22.20 -3.12
N SER A 54 -8.36 -22.49 -3.03
CA SER A 54 -7.55 -22.18 -1.85
C SER A 54 -7.49 -20.69 -1.47
N TYR A 55 -7.75 -19.75 -2.39
CA TYR A 55 -7.83 -18.32 -2.07
C TYR A 55 -8.95 -18.00 -1.06
N ARG A 56 -9.95 -18.87 -0.93
CA ARG A 56 -11.11 -18.62 -0.05
C ARG A 56 -10.76 -18.69 1.44
N CYS A 57 -9.69 -19.38 1.82
CA CYS A 57 -9.28 -19.60 3.22
C CYS A 57 -7.75 -19.48 3.43
N SER A 58 -6.99 -19.18 2.38
CA SER A 58 -5.52 -19.11 2.46
C SER A 58 -4.94 -18.08 1.49
N GLY A 59 -3.66 -17.79 1.71
CA GLY A 59 -2.93 -16.73 1.03
C GLY A 59 -3.47 -15.34 1.36
N VAL A 60 -2.75 -14.34 0.87
CA VAL A 60 -3.01 -12.93 1.14
C VAL A 60 -3.33 -12.22 -0.17
N ALA A 61 -4.56 -11.76 -0.33
CA ALA A 61 -4.97 -10.91 -1.44
C ALA A 61 -4.62 -9.45 -1.11
N LEU A 62 -3.64 -8.89 -1.82
CA LEU A 62 -3.17 -7.52 -1.65
C LEU A 62 -3.33 -6.72 -2.95
N ARG A 63 -3.70 -5.45 -2.82
CA ARG A 63 -3.85 -4.53 -3.94
C ARG A 63 -3.14 -3.22 -3.60
N THR A 64 -2.24 -2.82 -4.48
CA THR A 64 -1.63 -1.49 -4.42
C THR A 64 -2.65 -0.43 -4.81
N THR A 65 -2.66 0.70 -4.12
CA THR A 65 -3.64 1.77 -4.36
C THR A 65 -2.99 3.13 -4.44
N ALA A 66 -3.65 4.07 -5.14
CA ALA A 66 -3.31 5.49 -5.00
C ALA A 66 -3.94 6.04 -3.71
N SER A 67 -3.28 7.02 -3.09
CA SER A 67 -3.74 7.62 -1.83
C SER A 67 -3.63 9.14 -1.98
N ASN A 68 -4.77 9.79 -2.21
CA ASN A 68 -4.92 11.24 -2.33
C ASN A 68 -6.35 11.66 -1.95
N PRO A 69 -6.63 12.96 -1.72
CA PRO A 69 -7.96 13.44 -1.34
C PRO A 69 -9.08 13.07 -2.32
N GLY A 70 -8.78 12.99 -3.62
CA GLY A 70 -9.75 12.74 -4.69
C GLY A 70 -10.18 11.28 -4.86
N VAL A 71 -9.49 10.32 -4.23
CA VAL A 71 -9.78 8.89 -4.39
C VAL A 71 -9.93 8.19 -3.05
N GLN A 72 -10.88 7.24 -2.97
CA GLN A 72 -10.98 6.32 -1.84
C GLN A 72 -10.46 4.96 -2.32
N PRO A 73 -9.36 4.43 -1.75
CA PRO A 73 -8.71 3.23 -2.29
C PRO A 73 -9.55 1.95 -2.18
N TRP A 74 -10.56 1.95 -1.30
CA TRP A 74 -11.54 0.87 -1.13
C TRP A 74 -12.79 1.02 -2.02
N GLU A 75 -12.87 2.06 -2.85
CA GLU A 75 -13.95 2.24 -3.81
C GLU A 75 -13.46 1.89 -5.23
N PRO A 76 -14.28 1.21 -6.04
CA PRO A 76 -13.90 0.87 -7.40
C PRO A 76 -13.94 2.12 -8.28
N SER A 77 -12.96 2.24 -9.17
CA SER A 77 -12.94 3.27 -10.22
C SER A 77 -13.99 3.00 -11.30
N ALA A 78 -14.35 4.03 -12.07
CA ALA A 78 -15.29 3.89 -13.19
C ALA A 78 -14.87 2.79 -14.19
N GLY A 79 -13.59 2.70 -14.52
CA GLY A 79 -13.07 1.65 -15.42
C GLY A 79 -13.15 0.24 -14.82
N GLN A 80 -13.09 0.10 -13.48
CA GLN A 80 -13.28 -1.19 -12.82
C GLN A 80 -14.74 -1.61 -12.76
N ILE A 81 -15.64 -0.65 -12.58
CA ILE A 81 -17.10 -0.87 -12.66
C ILE A 81 -17.47 -1.32 -14.08
N GLU A 82 -17.00 -0.60 -15.10
CA GLU A 82 -17.21 -0.95 -16.51
C GLU A 82 -16.63 -2.32 -16.84
N LYS A 83 -15.40 -2.61 -16.40
CA LYS A 83 -14.77 -3.92 -16.60
C LYS A 83 -15.47 -5.02 -15.80
N GLY A 84 -16.13 -4.72 -14.68
CA GLY A 84 -16.73 -5.71 -13.80
C GLY A 84 -15.74 -6.43 -12.87
N SER A 85 -14.49 -5.97 -12.77
CA SER A 85 -13.48 -6.60 -11.92
C SER A 85 -12.39 -5.66 -11.40
N VAL A 86 -11.77 -6.08 -10.29
CA VAL A 86 -10.67 -5.39 -9.62
C VAL A 86 -9.47 -6.33 -9.52
N ALA A 87 -8.30 -5.87 -9.99
CA ALA A 87 -7.08 -6.64 -9.94
C ALA A 87 -6.43 -6.62 -8.54
N PHE A 88 -6.00 -7.78 -8.08
CA PHE A 88 -5.20 -7.99 -6.88
C PHE A 88 -4.00 -8.85 -7.25
N SER A 89 -2.98 -8.83 -6.40
CA SER A 89 -2.01 -9.91 -6.31
C SER A 89 -2.42 -10.84 -5.17
N TRP A 90 -2.02 -12.10 -5.26
CA TRP A 90 -2.28 -13.09 -4.22
C TRP A 90 -0.99 -13.81 -3.85
N ILE A 91 -0.56 -13.73 -2.60
CA ILE A 91 0.69 -14.35 -2.13
C ILE A 91 0.44 -15.46 -1.12
N ARG A 92 1.18 -16.55 -1.28
CA ARG A 92 1.28 -17.67 -0.34
C ARG A 92 2.69 -18.22 -0.40
N HIS A 93 3.13 -19.00 0.57
CA HIS A 93 4.51 -19.46 0.65
C HIS A 93 4.98 -20.25 -0.59
N ASP A 94 4.06 -20.80 -1.39
CA ASP A 94 4.28 -21.52 -2.65
C ASP A 94 3.96 -20.69 -3.91
N SER A 95 3.55 -19.42 -3.74
CA SER A 95 3.20 -18.48 -4.81
C SER A 95 3.63 -17.06 -4.41
N THR A 96 4.94 -16.79 -4.49
CA THR A 96 5.55 -15.50 -4.10
C THR A 96 6.10 -14.73 -5.30
N PHE A 97 6.44 -13.46 -5.04
CA PHE A 97 7.11 -12.55 -5.97
C PHE A 97 7.93 -11.51 -5.19
N GLY A 98 8.85 -10.84 -5.89
CA GLY A 98 9.81 -9.92 -5.26
C GLY A 98 9.24 -8.57 -4.85
N LYS A 99 8.24 -8.04 -5.58
CA LYS A 99 7.55 -6.79 -5.21
C LYS A 99 6.20 -6.64 -5.91
N PRO A 100 5.25 -5.87 -5.34
CA PRO A 100 4.00 -5.57 -6.03
C PRO A 100 4.24 -4.64 -7.23
N PHE A 101 3.25 -4.59 -8.14
CA PHE A 101 3.31 -3.70 -9.30
C PHE A 101 2.76 -2.31 -8.96
N GLY A 102 3.44 -1.26 -9.41
CA GLY A 102 3.01 0.12 -9.19
C GLY A 102 3.40 0.62 -7.81
N ASN A 103 2.41 0.98 -6.99
CA ASN A 103 2.64 1.59 -5.69
C ASN A 103 3.18 0.58 -4.66
N LEU A 104 3.75 1.10 -3.58
CA LEU A 104 4.32 0.30 -2.49
C LEU A 104 3.44 0.31 -1.23
N ASN A 105 2.23 0.86 -1.34
CA ASN A 105 1.17 0.82 -0.33
C ASN A 105 -0.14 0.32 -0.93
N GLY A 106 -1.04 -0.11 -0.08
CA GLY A 106 -2.43 -0.32 -0.46
C GLY A 106 -3.23 -1.05 0.59
N LEU A 107 -4.08 -1.97 0.16
CA LEU A 107 -5.00 -2.70 1.03
C LEU A 107 -4.91 -4.21 0.90
N ILE A 108 -5.31 -4.89 1.96
CA ILE A 108 -5.43 -6.34 2.06
C ILE A 108 -6.88 -6.68 2.43
N LEU A 109 -7.43 -7.69 1.77
CA LEU A 109 -8.74 -8.25 2.09
C LEU A 109 -8.62 -9.53 2.91
N TYR A 110 -9.62 -9.81 3.76
CA TYR A 110 -9.79 -11.15 4.33
C TYR A 110 -10.02 -12.17 3.20
N PRO A 111 -9.50 -13.41 3.31
CA PRO A 111 -10.03 -14.53 2.55
C PRO A 111 -11.54 -14.66 2.77
N PRO A 112 -12.36 -14.93 1.73
CA PRO A 112 -13.82 -14.98 1.84
C PRO A 112 -14.39 -15.78 3.02
N LEU A 113 -13.83 -16.95 3.34
CA LEU A 113 -14.31 -17.83 4.44
C LEU A 113 -13.82 -17.39 5.83
N GLU A 114 -12.90 -16.42 5.87
CA GLU A 114 -12.32 -15.86 7.10
C GLU A 114 -12.85 -14.43 7.34
N ALA A 115 -13.68 -13.91 6.44
CA ALA A 115 -14.26 -12.59 6.54
C ALA A 115 -15.21 -12.49 7.76
N PRO A 116 -15.15 -11.41 8.55
CA PRO A 116 -16.10 -11.19 9.64
C PRO A 116 -17.55 -11.14 9.16
N GLU A 117 -18.47 -11.54 10.02
CA GLU A 117 -19.91 -11.48 9.74
C GLU A 117 -20.36 -10.06 9.32
N GLY A 118 -21.27 -9.98 8.35
CA GLY A 118 -21.81 -8.72 7.83
C GLY A 118 -20.96 -8.02 6.77
N LYS A 119 -19.75 -8.54 6.50
CA LYS A 119 -18.94 -8.14 5.35
C LYS A 119 -19.44 -8.78 4.05
N LEU A 120 -19.04 -8.22 2.92
CA LEU A 120 -19.28 -8.82 1.61
C LEU A 120 -18.60 -10.20 1.57
N ASP A 121 -19.38 -11.23 1.27
CA ASP A 121 -18.96 -12.63 1.16
C ASP A 121 -18.85 -13.08 -0.30
N ASP A 122 -19.17 -12.19 -1.23
CA ASP A 122 -19.32 -12.44 -2.66
C ASP A 122 -18.17 -11.84 -3.50
N LEU A 123 -16.96 -11.80 -2.92
CA LEU A 123 -15.74 -11.34 -3.59
C LEU A 123 -14.98 -12.49 -4.26
N ASP A 124 -15.66 -13.20 -5.15
CA ASP A 124 -15.07 -14.33 -5.87
C ASP A 124 -13.95 -13.87 -6.81
N VAL A 125 -12.88 -14.67 -6.88
CA VAL A 125 -11.88 -14.55 -7.92
C VAL A 125 -12.49 -15.09 -9.22
N LEU A 126 -12.61 -14.23 -10.22
CA LEU A 126 -13.12 -14.54 -11.55
C LEU A 126 -12.09 -15.34 -12.36
N CYS A 127 -10.82 -14.97 -12.25
CA CYS A 127 -9.71 -15.65 -12.92
C CYS A 127 -8.38 -15.37 -12.24
N THR A 128 -7.39 -16.22 -12.52
CA THR A 128 -6.04 -16.14 -11.98
C THR A 128 -4.98 -16.32 -13.07
N PHE A 129 -3.92 -15.53 -12.98
CA PHE A 129 -2.76 -15.55 -13.85
C PHE A 129 -1.49 -15.78 -13.02
N PRO A 130 -0.58 -16.69 -13.45
CA PRO A 130 0.69 -16.92 -12.74
C PRO A 130 1.61 -15.70 -12.68
N ILE A 131 1.42 -14.72 -13.56
CA ILE A 131 2.22 -13.51 -13.69
C ILE A 131 1.30 -12.37 -14.14
N ASN A 132 1.76 -11.12 -14.03
CA ASN A 132 1.08 -9.97 -14.61
C ASN A 132 0.61 -10.26 -16.04
N ALA A 133 -0.67 -10.01 -16.31
CA ALA A 133 -1.31 -10.45 -17.54
C ALA A 133 -1.90 -9.29 -18.35
N ASN A 134 -1.49 -8.04 -18.08
CA ASN A 134 -2.02 -6.83 -18.70
C ASN A 134 -3.57 -6.84 -18.71
N THR A 135 -4.21 -7.11 -17.55
CA THR A 135 -5.67 -7.30 -17.54
C THR A 135 -6.48 -6.04 -17.86
N ASN A 136 -5.84 -4.88 -17.98
CA ASN A 136 -6.41 -3.67 -18.54
C ASN A 136 -6.59 -3.73 -20.07
N GLN A 137 -5.86 -4.61 -20.77
CA GLN A 137 -5.93 -4.81 -22.21
C GLN A 137 -6.88 -5.95 -22.64
N ARG A 138 -7.67 -6.49 -21.69
CA ARG A 138 -8.57 -7.63 -21.90
C ARG A 138 -10.03 -7.15 -21.83
N PRO A 139 -10.67 -6.84 -22.98
CA PRO A 139 -11.96 -6.14 -22.99
C PRO A 139 -13.16 -7.06 -22.71
N THR A 140 -12.98 -8.37 -22.79
CA THR A 140 -14.07 -9.35 -22.61
C THR A 140 -13.92 -10.07 -21.27
N LEU A 141 -15.01 -10.73 -20.86
CA LEU A 141 -15.01 -11.66 -19.72
C LEU A 141 -14.48 -11.02 -18.42
N GLN A 142 -14.82 -9.74 -18.20
CA GLN A 142 -14.33 -8.95 -17.07
C GLN A 142 -12.81 -8.95 -16.89
N GLY A 143 -12.05 -8.98 -18.00
CA GLY A 143 -10.60 -9.03 -17.97
C GLY A 143 -10.01 -10.45 -17.90
N CYS A 144 -10.84 -11.48 -17.84
CA CYS A 144 -10.42 -12.88 -17.88
C CYS A 144 -10.27 -13.45 -19.30
N GLY A 145 -10.73 -12.70 -20.31
CA GLY A 145 -10.66 -13.08 -21.71
C GLY A 145 -9.32 -12.75 -22.36
N PRO A 146 -9.23 -12.90 -23.69
CA PRO A 146 -8.02 -12.59 -24.44
C PRO A 146 -7.68 -11.10 -24.46
N ILE A 147 -6.42 -10.80 -24.75
CA ILE A 147 -6.00 -9.48 -25.21
C ILE A 147 -6.42 -9.35 -26.67
N ALA A 148 -7.02 -8.21 -27.03
CA ALA A 148 -7.47 -7.94 -28.40
C ALA A 148 -6.30 -8.07 -29.40
N GLY A 149 -6.49 -8.88 -30.45
CA GLY A 149 -5.48 -9.17 -31.46
C GLY A 149 -4.46 -10.26 -31.09
N TYR A 150 -4.57 -10.85 -29.89
CA TYR A 150 -3.71 -11.95 -29.41
C TYR A 150 -4.53 -13.14 -28.92
N GLU A 151 -5.74 -13.32 -29.42
CA GLU A 151 -6.72 -14.31 -28.96
C GLU A 151 -6.13 -15.73 -28.95
N THR A 152 -5.45 -16.12 -30.04
CA THR A 152 -4.85 -17.46 -30.18
C THR A 152 -3.75 -17.79 -29.16
N THR A 153 -3.25 -16.79 -28.43
CA THR A 153 -2.19 -16.95 -27.42
C THR A 153 -2.59 -16.52 -26.02
N THR A 154 -3.64 -15.72 -25.86
CA THR A 154 -4.00 -15.09 -24.58
C THR A 154 -5.43 -15.32 -24.12
N ASP A 155 -6.25 -16.05 -24.88
CA ASP A 155 -7.56 -16.53 -24.39
C ASP A 155 -7.40 -17.35 -23.10
N THR A 156 -8.51 -17.70 -22.46
CA THR A 156 -8.52 -18.55 -21.25
C THR A 156 -7.68 -19.81 -21.47
N CYS A 157 -6.99 -20.26 -20.44
CA CYS A 157 -6.16 -21.46 -20.54
C CYS A 157 -7.00 -22.68 -20.95
N GLN A 158 -8.27 -22.73 -20.54
CA GLN A 158 -9.24 -23.72 -20.99
C GLN A 158 -9.45 -23.69 -22.50
N ALA A 159 -9.72 -22.51 -23.09
CA ALA A 159 -9.94 -22.36 -24.53
C ALA A 159 -8.68 -22.69 -25.36
N LEU A 160 -7.49 -22.47 -24.79
CA LEU A 160 -6.22 -22.76 -25.44
C LEU A 160 -5.72 -24.20 -25.21
N GLY A 161 -6.48 -25.05 -24.51
CA GLY A 161 -6.08 -26.44 -24.21
C GLY A 161 -4.90 -26.55 -23.24
N VAL A 162 -4.69 -25.54 -22.39
CA VAL A 162 -3.68 -25.52 -21.33
C VAL A 162 -4.29 -26.08 -20.05
N GLU A 163 -4.07 -27.36 -19.82
CA GLU A 163 -4.69 -28.15 -18.76
C GLU A 163 -3.79 -28.36 -17.53
N SER A 164 -2.52 -27.94 -17.58
CA SER A 164 -1.55 -28.12 -16.50
C SER A 164 -0.56 -26.96 -16.38
N ALA A 165 0.05 -26.84 -15.19
CA ALA A 165 1.13 -25.88 -14.96
C ALA A 165 2.33 -26.08 -15.89
N ARG A 166 2.68 -27.35 -16.17
CA ARG A 166 3.77 -27.68 -17.09
C ARG A 166 3.48 -27.19 -18.52
N GLN A 167 2.27 -27.44 -19.03
CA GLN A 167 1.87 -26.94 -20.35
C GLN A 167 1.89 -25.41 -20.41
N TRP A 168 1.52 -24.74 -19.32
CA TRP A 168 1.61 -23.28 -19.25
C TRP A 168 3.07 -22.81 -19.37
N LEU A 169 3.99 -23.42 -18.61
CA LEU A 169 5.42 -23.08 -18.66
C LEU A 169 6.04 -23.38 -20.02
N ASP A 170 5.71 -24.52 -20.63
CA ASP A 170 6.19 -24.90 -21.97
C ASP A 170 5.65 -23.95 -23.05
N ARG A 171 4.43 -23.42 -22.88
CA ARG A 171 3.79 -22.50 -23.83
C ARG A 171 4.27 -21.05 -23.70
N TYR A 172 4.62 -20.61 -22.50
CA TYR A 172 5.01 -19.23 -22.21
C TYR A 172 6.44 -19.12 -21.65
N PRO A 173 7.48 -19.50 -22.43
CA PRO A 173 8.87 -19.37 -22.00
C PRO A 173 9.30 -17.90 -21.83
N GLU A 174 8.59 -16.96 -22.45
CA GLU A 174 8.84 -15.50 -22.38
C GLU A 174 7.65 -14.76 -21.74
N ALA A 175 7.26 -15.18 -20.53
CA ALA A 175 6.07 -14.68 -19.85
C ALA A 175 6.15 -13.20 -19.44
N SER A 176 7.33 -12.58 -19.48
CA SER A 176 7.55 -11.15 -19.19
C SER A 176 6.94 -10.19 -20.22
N ASN A 177 6.50 -10.70 -21.38
CA ASN A 177 5.73 -9.90 -22.34
C ASN A 177 4.25 -9.73 -21.94
N TYR A 178 3.83 -10.38 -20.85
CA TYR A 178 2.48 -10.35 -20.26
C TYR A 178 1.36 -10.87 -21.18
N ARG A 179 1.71 -11.50 -22.31
CA ARG A 179 0.77 -12.13 -23.26
C ARG A 179 0.64 -13.62 -22.96
N VAL A 180 0.03 -13.90 -21.82
CA VAL A 180 -0.20 -15.26 -21.30
C VAL A 180 -1.69 -15.57 -21.17
N CYS A 181 -2.05 -16.85 -21.09
CA CYS A 181 -3.38 -17.25 -20.64
C CYS A 181 -3.47 -17.25 -19.11
N GLY A 182 -4.69 -17.10 -18.60
CA GLY A 182 -5.05 -17.35 -17.21
C GLY A 182 -6.17 -18.37 -17.12
N TRP A 183 -6.36 -18.95 -15.95
CA TRP A 183 -7.46 -19.87 -15.70
C TRP A 183 -8.70 -19.10 -15.30
N ASP A 184 -9.78 -19.27 -16.07
CA ASP A 184 -11.11 -18.75 -15.76
C ASP A 184 -11.79 -19.63 -14.70
N LEU A 185 -12.32 -19.03 -13.64
CA LEU A 185 -12.96 -19.73 -12.52
C LEU A 185 -14.49 -19.60 -12.54
N ARG A 186 -15.05 -18.81 -13.48
CA ARG A 186 -16.48 -18.48 -13.52
C ARG A 186 -17.35 -19.59 -14.12
N THR A 187 -16.79 -20.38 -15.03
CA THR A 187 -17.57 -21.25 -15.93
C THR A 187 -17.84 -22.64 -15.36
N GLU A 188 -16.90 -23.20 -14.58
CA GLU A 188 -16.97 -24.59 -14.12
C GLU A 188 -16.61 -24.71 -12.63
N PRO A 189 -17.56 -24.46 -11.71
CA PRO A 189 -17.30 -24.47 -10.27
C PRO A 189 -16.63 -25.75 -9.79
N ALA A 190 -17.05 -26.91 -10.31
CA ALA A 190 -16.49 -28.22 -9.94
C ALA A 190 -14.98 -28.38 -10.24
N THR A 191 -14.40 -27.49 -11.04
CA THR A 191 -12.96 -27.50 -11.37
C THR A 191 -12.21 -26.26 -10.89
N ALA A 192 -12.90 -25.30 -10.27
CA ALA A 192 -12.34 -24.01 -9.89
C ALA A 192 -11.11 -24.16 -8.98
N ALA A 193 -11.16 -25.05 -7.98
CA ALA A 193 -10.02 -25.27 -7.09
C ALA A 193 -8.81 -25.82 -7.86
N SER A 194 -9.04 -26.79 -8.75
CA SER A 194 -7.99 -27.35 -9.59
C SER A 194 -7.38 -26.32 -10.55
N ALA A 195 -8.20 -25.43 -11.11
CA ALA A 195 -7.76 -24.41 -12.05
C ALA A 195 -6.93 -23.32 -11.34
N PHE A 196 -7.36 -22.90 -10.15
CA PHE A 196 -6.57 -22.00 -9.31
C PHE A 196 -5.24 -22.62 -8.90
N GLN A 197 -5.24 -23.89 -8.49
CA GLN A 197 -4.03 -24.60 -8.10
C GLN A 197 -3.03 -24.78 -9.26
N LYS A 198 -3.51 -24.95 -10.50
CA LYS A 198 -2.64 -24.96 -11.70
C LYS A 198 -1.92 -23.62 -11.88
N SER A 199 -2.59 -22.50 -11.61
CA SER A 199 -1.98 -21.17 -11.62
C SER A 199 -0.88 -21.02 -10.56
N VAL A 200 -1.16 -21.47 -9.33
CA VAL A 200 -0.18 -21.50 -8.23
C VAL A 200 1.04 -22.37 -8.59
N GLN A 201 0.82 -23.53 -9.19
CA GLN A 201 1.92 -24.41 -9.62
C GLN A 201 2.73 -23.83 -10.78
N ALA A 202 2.07 -23.19 -11.76
CA ALA A 202 2.74 -22.51 -12.87
C ALA A 202 3.60 -21.35 -12.35
N ARG A 203 3.10 -20.59 -11.37
CA ARG A 203 3.86 -19.55 -10.66
C ARG A 203 5.13 -20.14 -10.03
N GLY A 204 4.96 -21.23 -9.29
CA GLY A 204 6.06 -21.92 -8.63
C GLY A 204 7.18 -22.32 -9.60
N GLY A 205 6.83 -22.71 -10.83
CA GLY A 205 7.77 -23.14 -11.86
C GLY A 205 8.32 -22.06 -12.81
N LEU A 206 7.98 -20.77 -12.61
CA LEU A 206 8.53 -19.68 -13.44
C LEU A 206 10.07 -19.67 -13.43
N ALA A 207 10.70 -19.23 -14.52
CA ALA A 207 12.13 -18.94 -14.50
C ALA A 207 12.45 -17.81 -13.50
N ASP A 208 13.64 -17.83 -12.91
CA ASP A 208 14.06 -16.85 -11.90
C ASP A 208 14.02 -15.42 -12.42
N ALA A 209 14.26 -15.21 -13.72
CA ALA A 209 14.15 -13.91 -14.37
C ALA A 209 12.73 -13.30 -14.31
N PHE A 210 11.68 -14.13 -14.18
CA PHE A 210 10.28 -13.68 -14.15
C PHE A 210 9.66 -13.75 -12.76
N TRP A 211 10.28 -14.45 -11.82
CA TRP A 211 9.81 -14.55 -10.44
C TRP A 211 9.62 -13.20 -9.73
N PRO A 212 10.44 -12.15 -9.96
CA PRO A 212 10.20 -10.86 -9.32
C PRO A 212 8.89 -10.18 -9.73
N ILE A 213 8.34 -10.53 -10.90
CA ILE A 213 7.13 -9.91 -11.46
C ILE A 213 5.92 -10.43 -10.69
N ASN A 214 5.00 -9.54 -10.31
CA ASN A 214 3.77 -9.89 -9.59
C ASN A 214 2.93 -10.93 -10.34
N ASN A 215 2.07 -11.65 -9.62
CA ASN A 215 0.94 -12.37 -10.21
C ASN A 215 -0.31 -11.48 -10.23
N GLU A 216 -1.39 -11.99 -10.81
CA GLU A 216 -2.64 -11.25 -10.93
C GLU A 216 -3.86 -12.16 -10.77
N VAL A 217 -4.76 -11.76 -9.87
CA VAL A 217 -6.09 -12.35 -9.70
C VAL A 217 -7.13 -11.25 -9.90
N LEU A 218 -8.19 -11.53 -10.66
CA LEU A 218 -9.28 -10.57 -10.85
C LEU A 218 -10.45 -10.95 -9.95
N LEU A 219 -10.76 -10.09 -8.99
CA LEU A 219 -11.94 -10.24 -8.14
C LEU A 219 -13.13 -9.57 -8.80
N ARG A 220 -14.33 -10.10 -8.55
CA ARG A 220 -15.57 -9.43 -8.91
C ARG A 220 -15.61 -8.03 -8.28
N VAL A 221 -15.99 -7.03 -9.09
CA VAL A 221 -16.18 -5.67 -8.58
C VAL A 221 -17.38 -5.62 -7.63
N TRP A 222 -17.28 -4.81 -6.58
CA TRP A 222 -18.39 -4.53 -5.67
C TRP A 222 -19.09 -3.22 -6.05
N GLU A 223 -20.30 -3.02 -5.55
CA GLU A 223 -21.04 -1.78 -5.77
C GLU A 223 -20.34 -0.58 -5.09
N PRO A 224 -20.32 0.61 -5.72
CA PRO A 224 -19.81 1.82 -5.09
C PRO A 224 -20.52 2.14 -3.76
N GLY A 225 -19.78 2.72 -2.82
CA GLY A 225 -20.25 3.09 -1.49
C GLY A 225 -20.29 1.92 -0.50
N GLN A 226 -19.81 0.73 -0.88
CA GLN A 226 -19.76 -0.44 0.01
C GLN A 226 -18.45 -0.53 0.82
N GLY A 227 -17.57 0.47 0.84
CA GLY A 227 -16.28 0.41 1.56
C GLY A 227 -16.36 -0.07 3.01
N GLY A 228 -17.40 0.32 3.77
CA GLY A 228 -17.61 -0.13 5.15
C GLY A 228 -18.02 -1.60 5.28
N ARG A 229 -18.57 -2.20 4.21
CA ARG A 229 -18.94 -3.62 4.11
C ARG A 229 -17.88 -4.46 3.40
N LEU A 230 -16.92 -3.82 2.72
CA LEU A 230 -15.76 -4.53 2.18
C LEU A 230 -15.03 -5.26 3.33
N PRO A 231 -14.63 -6.54 3.16
CA PRO A 231 -13.85 -7.30 4.12
C PRO A 231 -12.40 -6.83 4.11
N LEU A 232 -12.20 -5.53 4.35
CA LEU A 232 -10.91 -4.88 4.45
C LEU A 232 -10.24 -5.31 5.75
N HIS A 233 -9.12 -6.02 5.63
CA HIS A 233 -8.37 -6.56 6.76
C HIS A 233 -7.39 -5.51 7.32
N SER A 234 -6.57 -4.93 6.44
CA SER A 234 -5.54 -3.97 6.82
C SER A 234 -5.13 -3.11 5.63
N PHE A 235 -4.65 -1.90 5.91
CA PHE A 235 -3.78 -1.20 4.97
C PHE A 235 -2.37 -1.76 5.09
N PHE A 236 -1.59 -1.69 4.02
CA PHE A 236 -0.20 -2.14 4.05
C PHE A 236 0.75 -1.14 3.39
N TYR A 237 2.01 -1.27 3.75
CA TYR A 237 3.13 -0.68 3.03
C TYR A 237 4.30 -1.67 2.96
N VAL A 238 5.15 -1.51 1.95
CA VAL A 238 6.36 -2.31 1.78
C VAL A 238 7.44 -1.84 2.76
N GLU A 239 8.10 -2.78 3.42
CA GLU A 239 9.20 -2.48 4.35
C GLU A 239 10.28 -1.60 3.71
N GLY A 240 10.69 -0.55 4.44
CA GLY A 240 11.72 0.40 3.97
C GLY A 240 11.18 1.58 3.15
N GLU A 241 9.87 1.63 2.88
CA GLU A 241 9.22 2.65 2.04
C GLU A 241 8.38 3.61 2.89
N ARG A 242 9.00 4.69 3.40
CA ARG A 242 8.33 5.64 4.32
C ARG A 242 7.23 6.45 3.63
N ASP A 243 7.39 6.79 2.37
CA ASP A 243 6.32 7.40 1.55
C ASP A 243 5.07 6.52 1.50
N ALA A 244 5.27 5.22 1.36
CA ALA A 244 4.20 4.24 1.31
C ALA A 244 3.52 4.10 2.68
N LEU A 245 4.27 4.18 3.77
CA LEU A 245 3.72 4.26 5.12
C LEU A 245 2.86 5.51 5.32
N ALA A 246 3.33 6.69 4.92
CA ALA A 246 2.55 7.94 4.99
C ALA A 246 1.23 7.82 4.22
N LYS A 247 1.25 7.20 3.02
CA LYS A 247 0.05 6.94 2.21
C LYS A 247 -0.91 5.93 2.87
N ALA A 248 -0.39 4.85 3.47
CA ALA A 248 -1.21 3.89 4.23
C ALA A 248 -1.83 4.52 5.50
N GLN A 249 -1.09 5.39 6.19
CA GLN A 249 -1.58 6.17 7.31
C GLN A 249 -2.68 7.15 6.92
N PHE A 250 -2.54 7.82 5.77
CA PHE A 250 -3.56 8.70 5.20
C PHE A 250 -4.87 7.93 4.98
N ASP A 251 -4.78 6.73 4.39
CA ASP A 251 -5.95 5.89 4.15
C ASP A 251 -6.55 5.34 5.46
N GLN A 252 -5.73 4.99 6.46
CA GLN A 252 -6.18 4.61 7.80
C GLN A 252 -7.04 5.71 8.45
N ILE A 253 -6.58 6.96 8.43
CA ILE A 253 -7.30 8.11 9.01
C ILE A 253 -8.66 8.27 8.33
N ARG A 254 -8.67 8.25 7.00
CA ARG A 254 -9.88 8.49 6.20
C ARG A 254 -10.90 7.38 6.35
N TYR A 255 -10.45 6.13 6.36
CA TYR A 255 -11.33 4.98 6.55
C TYR A 255 -12.00 5.03 7.92
N ALA A 256 -11.23 5.32 8.98
CA ALA A 256 -11.77 5.45 10.34
C ALA A 256 -12.77 6.61 10.44
N TYR A 257 -12.47 7.76 9.81
CA TYR A 257 -13.41 8.88 9.76
C TYR A 257 -14.75 8.51 9.11
N GLN A 258 -14.72 7.72 8.04
CA GLN A 258 -15.91 7.37 7.26
C GLN A 258 -16.72 6.21 7.86
N TYR A 259 -16.07 5.21 8.46
CA TYR A 259 -16.70 3.96 8.87
C TYR A 259 -16.55 3.62 10.36
N GLY A 260 -15.85 4.45 11.13
CA GLY A 260 -15.72 4.32 12.59
C GLY A 260 -14.43 3.60 13.01
N PRO A 261 -14.45 2.30 13.37
CA PRO A 261 -13.27 1.63 13.93
C PRO A 261 -12.07 1.64 12.96
N PRO A 262 -10.87 2.03 13.42
CA PRO A 262 -9.69 2.03 12.56
C PRO A 262 -9.22 0.60 12.26
N ILE A 263 -8.85 0.38 11.00
CA ILE A 263 -8.16 -0.84 10.58
C ILE A 263 -6.64 -0.64 10.68
N PRO A 264 -5.86 -1.68 10.99
CA PRO A 264 -4.42 -1.53 11.20
C PRO A 264 -3.67 -1.30 9.88
N VAL A 265 -2.56 -0.57 9.99
CA VAL A 265 -1.50 -0.54 8.99
C VAL A 265 -0.51 -1.66 9.31
N VAL A 266 -0.23 -2.54 8.36
CA VAL A 266 0.76 -3.63 8.49
C VAL A 266 1.95 -3.39 7.58
N ARG A 267 3.15 -3.75 8.05
CA ARG A 267 4.37 -3.74 7.26
C ARG A 267 4.56 -5.08 6.57
N VAL A 268 4.83 -5.03 5.27
CA VAL A 268 5.06 -6.23 4.44
C VAL A 268 6.48 -6.20 3.89
N LYS A 269 7.31 -7.17 4.30
CA LYS A 269 8.57 -7.46 3.63
C LYS A 269 8.31 -8.51 2.57
N PHE A 270 8.53 -8.16 1.29
CA PHE A 270 8.51 -9.14 0.21
C PHE A 270 9.84 -9.92 0.20
N PRO A 271 9.82 -11.21 -0.21
CA PRO A 271 11.05 -12.00 -0.30
C PRO A 271 11.99 -11.42 -1.37
N GLY A 272 13.31 -11.44 -1.12
CA GLY A 272 14.31 -11.03 -2.10
C GLY A 272 14.57 -12.09 -3.19
N ASP A 273 14.38 -13.36 -2.84
CA ASP A 273 14.49 -14.51 -3.73
C ASP A 273 13.52 -15.65 -3.34
N ARG A 274 13.56 -16.77 -4.06
CA ARG A 274 12.67 -17.93 -3.85
C ARG A 274 12.88 -18.66 -2.51
N GLY A 275 14.07 -18.57 -1.92
CA GLY A 275 14.40 -19.18 -0.64
C GLY A 275 13.92 -18.35 0.55
N GLU A 276 13.66 -17.06 0.34
CA GLU A 276 13.11 -16.18 1.36
C GLU A 276 11.58 -16.26 1.48
N ARG A 277 11.07 -15.81 2.63
CA ARG A 277 9.64 -15.73 2.93
C ARG A 277 9.19 -14.28 3.01
N ALA A 278 7.94 -14.03 2.64
CA ALA A 278 7.29 -12.77 2.97
C ALA A 278 7.11 -12.67 4.48
N VAL A 279 7.30 -11.47 5.04
CA VAL A 279 7.09 -11.22 6.47
C VAL A 279 6.02 -10.17 6.65
N PHE A 280 5.04 -10.47 7.49
CA PHE A 280 3.99 -9.57 7.92
C PHE A 280 4.25 -9.18 9.37
N SER A 281 4.29 -7.89 9.64
CA SER A 281 4.53 -7.35 10.97
C SER A 281 3.62 -6.17 11.25
N TYR A 282 3.35 -5.95 12.53
CA TYR A 282 2.60 -4.82 13.04
C TYR A 282 3.48 -4.08 14.04
N GLU A 283 3.55 -2.75 13.89
CA GLU A 283 4.24 -1.88 14.82
C GLU A 283 3.30 -0.74 15.24
N PRO A 284 3.13 -0.45 16.54
CA PRO A 284 2.27 0.63 17.00
C PRO A 284 2.65 2.00 16.41
N ARG A 285 3.96 2.25 16.24
CA ARG A 285 4.48 3.51 15.67
C ARG A 285 4.13 3.73 14.19
N ASP A 286 3.76 2.65 13.48
CA ASP A 286 3.37 2.75 12.08
C ASP A 286 1.90 3.20 11.94
N GLN A 287 1.13 3.21 13.03
CA GLN A 287 -0.24 3.70 13.03
C GLN A 287 -0.27 5.23 13.09
N ALA A 288 -1.18 5.86 12.36
CA ALA A 288 -1.43 7.28 12.53
C ALA A 288 -2.41 7.55 13.67
N LEU A 289 -3.37 6.66 13.88
CA LEU A 289 -4.38 6.78 14.93
C LEU A 289 -3.92 6.12 16.22
N GLY A 290 -4.22 6.77 17.36
CA GLY A 290 -3.76 6.32 18.67
C GLY A 290 -2.32 6.75 19.02
N GLN A 291 -1.64 7.46 18.13
CA GLN A 291 -0.31 8.04 18.36
C GLN A 291 -0.39 9.55 18.62
N PRO A 292 0.56 10.12 19.39
CA PRO A 292 0.71 11.57 19.50
C PRO A 292 1.03 12.20 18.14
N THR A 293 0.52 13.41 17.90
CA THR A 293 0.86 14.21 16.71
C THR A 293 2.38 14.46 16.63
N PRO A 294 3.09 14.01 15.58
CA PRO A 294 4.53 14.22 15.48
C PRO A 294 4.88 15.70 15.22
N THR A 295 5.84 16.22 15.98
CA THR A 295 6.35 17.61 15.89
C THR A 295 7.89 17.65 15.81
N PRO A 296 8.50 17.03 14.77
CA PRO A 296 9.95 17.02 14.63
C PRO A 296 10.53 18.43 14.39
N THR A 297 11.80 18.59 14.76
CA THR A 297 12.65 19.74 14.40
C THR A 297 13.96 19.18 13.89
N VAL A 298 14.44 19.64 12.74
CA VAL A 298 15.64 19.11 12.06
C VAL A 298 16.52 20.27 11.59
N ASP A 299 17.78 20.25 12.00
CA ASP A 299 18.83 21.23 11.66
C ASP A 299 20.11 20.56 11.10
N PHE A 300 20.11 19.23 10.94
CA PHE A 300 21.21 18.42 10.41
C PHE A 300 22.57 18.53 11.12
N GLU A 301 22.70 19.32 12.18
CA GLU A 301 23.98 19.63 12.83
C GLU A 301 24.68 18.41 13.45
N ALA A 302 23.89 17.42 13.85
CA ALA A 302 24.39 16.15 14.39
C ALA A 302 24.96 15.20 13.32
N LEU A 303 24.76 15.47 12.03
CA LEU A 303 25.18 14.59 10.94
C LEU A 303 26.62 14.88 10.51
N ALA A 304 27.28 13.88 9.92
CA ALA A 304 28.58 14.10 9.28
C ALA A 304 28.38 14.75 7.89
N VAL A 305 29.30 15.60 7.47
CA VAL A 305 29.35 16.11 6.09
C VAL A 305 29.77 14.97 5.16
N GLY A 306 29.12 14.85 4.02
CA GLY A 306 29.43 13.81 3.04
C GLY A 306 28.27 13.42 2.15
N PRO A 307 28.48 12.45 1.25
CA PRO A 307 27.45 12.01 0.32
C PRO A 307 26.40 11.16 1.04
N TYR A 308 25.12 11.46 0.78
CA TYR A 308 23.99 10.69 1.27
C TYR A 308 22.92 10.54 0.18
N ALA A 309 22.43 9.32 -0.02
CA ALA A 309 21.19 9.09 -0.77
C ALA A 309 19.95 9.16 0.14
N ARG A 310 20.14 8.86 1.42
CA ARG A 310 19.09 8.84 2.43
C ARG A 310 19.67 9.27 3.77
N VAL A 311 18.92 10.06 4.51
CA VAL A 311 19.26 10.56 5.84
C VAL A 311 18.02 10.43 6.73
N GLU A 312 18.19 9.99 7.97
CA GLU A 312 17.15 10.10 9.00
C GLU A 312 17.62 11.09 10.05
N SER A 313 16.77 12.06 10.41
CA SER A 313 17.04 13.00 11.49
C SER A 313 15.77 13.32 12.25
N ASN A 314 15.82 13.15 13.58
CA ASN A 314 14.70 13.35 14.50
C ASN A 314 13.38 12.70 14.03
N GLY A 315 13.46 11.49 13.47
CA GLY A 315 12.32 10.69 13.02
C GLY A 315 11.77 11.07 11.63
N VAL A 316 12.39 12.01 10.94
CA VAL A 316 12.07 12.37 9.55
C VAL A 316 13.09 11.71 8.62
N GLU A 317 12.59 10.95 7.64
CA GLU A 317 13.43 10.43 6.55
C GLU A 317 13.49 11.46 5.43
N PHE A 318 14.71 11.69 4.94
CA PHE A 318 15.02 12.48 3.77
C PHE A 318 15.63 11.57 2.71
N THR A 319 15.14 11.66 1.47
CA THR A 319 15.72 10.98 0.31
C THR A 319 16.21 12.01 -0.69
N LEU A 320 17.45 11.84 -1.14
CA LEU A 320 18.14 12.72 -2.05
C LEU A 320 18.42 11.95 -3.36
N ASN A 321 18.07 12.51 -4.51
CA ASN A 321 18.28 11.87 -5.82
C ASN A 321 19.45 12.51 -6.59
N ARG A 322 19.91 11.82 -7.65
CA ARG A 322 21.12 12.11 -8.46
C ARG A 322 22.46 12.14 -7.70
N ASP A 323 23.59 12.02 -8.39
CA ASP A 323 24.86 11.65 -7.73
C ASP A 323 25.49 12.76 -6.88
N ASN A 324 25.19 14.03 -7.15
CA ASN A 324 25.71 15.18 -6.38
C ASN A 324 24.72 15.56 -5.27
N ARG A 325 24.79 14.82 -4.16
CA ARG A 325 23.84 14.93 -3.05
C ARG A 325 24.46 14.59 -1.70
N GLY A 326 23.97 15.22 -0.63
CA GLY A 326 24.34 14.83 0.72
C GLY A 326 24.12 15.90 1.77
N VAL A 327 24.91 15.80 2.84
CA VAL A 327 25.01 16.79 3.90
C VAL A 327 26.23 17.66 3.61
N SER A 328 26.04 18.97 3.58
CA SER A 328 27.05 19.97 3.26
C SER A 328 27.17 20.99 4.38
N ASP A 329 28.36 21.57 4.56
CA ASP A 329 28.64 22.69 5.46
C ASP A 329 29.11 23.94 4.69
N LYS A 330 28.91 23.97 3.37
CA LYS A 330 29.26 25.12 2.53
C LYS A 330 28.49 26.37 2.99
N PRO A 331 29.15 27.54 3.06
CA PRO A 331 28.50 28.75 3.50
C PRO A 331 27.50 29.27 2.46
N HIS A 332 26.31 29.63 2.92
CA HIS A 332 25.26 30.29 2.13
C HIS A 332 24.97 31.69 2.70
N GLU A 333 25.96 32.60 2.65
CA GLU A 333 25.86 33.94 3.26
C GLU A 333 24.68 34.77 2.73
N ALA A 334 24.40 34.65 1.43
CA ALA A 334 23.26 35.31 0.77
C ALA A 334 21.89 34.81 1.27
N SER A 335 21.84 33.72 2.03
CA SER A 335 20.61 33.26 2.69
C SER A 335 20.22 34.12 3.90
N GLU A 336 21.06 35.07 4.32
CA GLU A 336 20.88 35.91 5.52
C GLU A 336 20.66 35.09 6.80
N GLY A 337 21.31 33.92 6.88
CA GLY A 337 21.23 33.01 8.02
C GLY A 337 20.06 32.03 8.00
N ARG A 338 19.30 31.93 6.89
CA ARG A 338 18.26 30.91 6.69
C ARG A 338 18.85 29.51 6.50
N ILE A 339 20.00 29.41 5.84
CA ILE A 339 20.78 28.17 5.69
C ILE A 339 22.05 28.37 6.50
N LYS A 340 22.21 27.63 7.59
CA LYS A 340 23.33 27.83 8.53
C LYS A 340 23.91 26.51 8.95
N GLY A 341 25.24 26.40 8.85
CA GLY A 341 25.93 25.19 9.25
C GLY A 341 25.60 24.04 8.30
N LYS A 342 25.22 22.90 8.86
CA LYS A 342 24.98 21.68 8.07
C LYS A 342 23.57 21.70 7.50
N HIS A 343 23.48 21.40 6.21
CA HIS A 343 22.22 21.38 5.48
C HIS A 343 22.23 20.25 4.45
N LEU A 344 21.06 19.92 3.91
CA LEU A 344 20.98 19.01 2.77
C LEU A 344 21.22 19.77 1.48
N GLU A 345 22.01 19.21 0.58
CA GLU A 345 22.15 19.67 -0.81
C GLU A 345 21.88 18.52 -1.79
N ALA A 346 21.24 18.82 -2.93
CA ALA A 346 21.06 17.89 -4.03
C ALA A 346 20.98 18.63 -5.37
N ASN A 347 21.36 17.97 -6.46
CA ASN A 347 21.21 18.48 -7.83
C ASN A 347 19.95 17.98 -8.56
N SER A 348 18.94 17.54 -7.81
CA SER A 348 17.63 17.24 -8.38
C SER A 348 16.50 17.44 -7.40
N THR A 349 16.44 16.62 -6.35
CA THR A 349 15.29 16.59 -5.44
C THR A 349 15.72 16.30 -4.02
N ILE A 350 15.14 17.03 -3.08
CA ILE A 350 15.13 16.72 -1.65
C ILE A 350 13.70 16.31 -1.29
N ARG A 351 13.51 15.04 -0.96
CA ARG A 351 12.22 14.49 -0.51
C ARG A 351 12.26 14.30 1.00
N PHE A 352 11.18 14.61 1.71
CA PHE A 352 11.01 14.25 3.12
C PHE A 352 9.58 13.82 3.46
N VAL A 353 9.46 12.94 4.44
CA VAL A 353 8.20 12.30 4.83
C VAL A 353 7.75 12.78 6.21
N LEU A 354 6.54 13.31 6.30
CA LEU A 354 5.90 13.69 7.55
C LEU A 354 4.80 12.70 7.88
N GLU A 355 5.08 11.78 8.80
CA GLU A 355 4.15 10.71 9.22
C GLU A 355 3.17 11.17 10.31
N GLY A 356 2.16 10.35 10.58
CA GLY A 356 1.25 10.50 11.71
C GLY A 356 0.06 11.42 11.46
N ALA A 357 -0.91 11.37 12.38
CA ALA A 357 -2.12 12.19 12.32
C ALA A 357 -1.89 13.60 12.88
N GLY A 358 -2.92 14.43 12.77
CA GLY A 358 -2.99 15.75 13.40
C GLY A 358 -2.71 16.90 12.44
N ARG A 359 -3.31 18.06 12.78
CA ARG A 359 -3.11 19.31 12.05
C ARG A 359 -1.80 19.94 12.49
N ARG A 360 -0.93 20.28 11.54
CA ARG A 360 0.44 20.76 11.81
C ARG A 360 0.82 21.91 10.89
N LEU A 361 1.54 22.88 11.44
CA LEU A 361 2.27 23.89 10.69
C LEU A 361 3.67 23.34 10.39
N VAL A 362 4.03 23.30 9.12
CA VAL A 362 5.36 22.91 8.63
C VAL A 362 6.06 24.17 8.15
N SER A 363 7.32 24.35 8.55
CA SER A 363 8.19 25.43 8.12
C SER A 363 9.57 24.87 7.79
N PHE A 364 10.19 25.27 6.68
CA PHE A 364 11.59 24.93 6.38
C PHE A 364 12.26 26.04 5.56
N SER A 365 13.57 26.14 5.65
CA SER A 365 14.38 27.03 4.83
C SER A 365 14.89 26.31 3.59
N TRP A 366 14.91 27.01 2.47
CA TRP A 366 15.34 26.45 1.19
C TRP A 366 16.20 27.45 0.42
N GLY A 367 16.95 26.93 -0.56
CA GLY A 367 17.54 27.73 -1.60
C GLY A 367 17.76 26.93 -2.89
N CYS A 368 17.79 27.61 -4.02
CA CYS A 368 18.05 27.00 -5.34
C CYS A 368 18.67 28.01 -6.31
N ASN A 369 19.41 27.54 -7.31
CA ASN A 369 20.09 28.38 -8.31
C ASN A 369 19.47 28.31 -9.72
N SER A 370 18.36 27.61 -9.88
CA SER A 370 17.54 27.60 -11.09
C SER A 370 16.09 27.38 -10.67
N TYR A 371 15.16 27.28 -11.63
CA TYR A 371 13.75 27.02 -11.33
C TYR A 371 13.60 25.94 -10.25
N CYS A 372 12.84 26.24 -9.21
CA CYS A 372 12.58 25.26 -8.17
C CYS A 372 11.15 25.34 -7.64
N GLY A 373 10.63 24.17 -7.30
CA GLY A 373 9.25 23.99 -6.87
C GLY A 373 9.12 23.00 -5.73
N MET A 374 8.01 23.08 -5.02
CA MET A 374 7.62 22.18 -3.96
C MET A 374 6.36 21.41 -4.37
N THR A 375 6.43 20.09 -4.31
CA THR A 375 5.28 19.21 -4.50
C THR A 375 4.90 18.55 -3.18
N ARG A 376 3.61 18.56 -2.86
CA ARG A 376 2.99 17.77 -1.79
C ARG A 376 2.24 16.62 -2.44
N GLU A 377 2.81 15.41 -2.38
CA GLU A 377 2.31 14.28 -3.18
C GLU A 377 0.92 13.82 -2.74
N ILE A 378 0.66 13.71 -1.42
CA ILE A 378 -0.63 13.22 -0.94
C ILE A 378 -1.69 14.26 -1.26
N ALA A 379 -1.44 15.54 -0.98
CA ALA A 379 -2.38 16.61 -1.30
C ALA A 379 -2.57 16.87 -2.81
N GLN A 380 -1.67 16.39 -3.67
CA GLN A 380 -1.63 16.69 -5.11
C GLN A 380 -1.50 18.18 -5.41
N GLU A 381 -0.67 18.86 -4.65
CA GLU A 381 -0.43 20.30 -4.81
C GLU A 381 1.02 20.52 -5.24
N HIS A 382 1.21 21.49 -6.15
CA HIS A 382 2.52 21.98 -6.57
C HIS A 382 2.56 23.49 -6.41
N GLU A 383 3.70 24.00 -5.96
CA GLU A 383 3.94 25.41 -5.77
C GLU A 383 5.34 25.77 -6.24
N GLU A 384 5.45 26.86 -6.97
CA GLU A 384 6.73 27.39 -7.43
C GLU A 384 7.38 28.16 -6.27
N LEU A 385 8.62 27.80 -5.94
CA LEU A 385 9.41 28.48 -4.93
C LEU A 385 10.23 29.61 -5.58
N PHE A 386 10.73 29.35 -6.79
CA PHE A 386 11.47 30.29 -7.62
C PHE A 386 11.25 29.97 -9.10
N GLU A 387 10.93 30.99 -9.89
CA GLU A 387 10.51 30.84 -11.29
C GLU A 387 11.59 31.19 -12.32
N ASP A 388 12.65 31.92 -11.94
CA ASP A 388 13.65 32.34 -12.91
C ASP A 388 14.63 31.22 -13.26
N GLY A 389 15.30 31.40 -14.40
CA GLY A 389 16.29 30.45 -14.93
C GLY A 389 17.59 30.38 -14.12
N PRO A 390 18.60 29.63 -14.62
CA PRO A 390 19.85 29.39 -13.90
C PRO A 390 20.60 30.70 -13.58
N GLY A 391 21.16 30.79 -12.37
CA GLY A 391 21.85 31.98 -11.89
C GLY A 391 22.41 31.84 -10.48
N ASP A 392 22.44 32.96 -9.75
CA ASP A 392 22.83 32.96 -8.35
C ASP A 392 21.81 32.20 -7.49
N MET A 393 22.26 31.68 -6.34
CA MET A 393 21.33 31.03 -5.39
C MET A 393 20.31 32.03 -4.83
N HIS A 394 19.03 31.68 -4.94
CA HIS A 394 17.92 32.34 -4.27
C HIS A 394 17.51 31.54 -3.04
N TYR A 395 17.02 32.24 -2.00
CA TYR A 395 16.70 31.64 -0.72
C TYR A 395 15.34 32.09 -0.22
N GLY A 396 14.68 31.22 0.54
CA GLY A 396 13.40 31.52 1.15
C GLY A 396 13.12 30.65 2.37
N THR A 397 11.96 30.92 2.96
CA THR A 397 11.34 30.05 3.95
C THR A 397 9.97 29.66 3.42
N LYS A 398 9.64 28.37 3.51
CA LYS A 398 8.34 27.87 3.10
C LYS A 398 7.53 27.45 4.31
N GLU A 399 6.30 27.94 4.41
CA GLU A 399 5.32 27.55 5.42
C GLU A 399 4.03 27.03 4.79
N PHE A 400 3.46 25.97 5.36
CA PHE A 400 2.17 25.40 4.96
C PHE A 400 1.58 24.53 6.07
N ILE A 401 0.28 24.25 5.98
CA ILE A 401 -0.44 23.40 6.94
C ILE A 401 -0.71 22.04 6.30
N ILE A 402 -0.50 20.99 7.08
CA ILE A 402 -0.92 19.62 6.75
C ILE A 402 -1.95 19.12 7.77
N ASP A 403 -2.89 18.29 7.31
CA ASP A 403 -3.88 17.59 8.13
C ASP A 403 -3.65 16.07 8.00
N GLY A 404 -2.82 15.50 8.88
CA GLY A 404 -2.34 14.13 8.75
C GLY A 404 -1.01 14.02 8.00
N PRO A 405 -0.63 12.84 7.50
CA PRO A 405 0.68 12.61 6.92
C PRO A 405 0.83 13.27 5.54
N GLU A 406 2.06 13.58 5.14
CA GLU A 406 2.39 14.20 3.85
C GLU A 406 3.77 13.74 3.36
N VAL A 407 3.94 13.74 2.04
CA VAL A 407 5.24 13.53 1.38
C VAL A 407 5.57 14.78 0.60
N VAL A 408 6.67 15.44 0.96
CA VAL A 408 7.10 16.71 0.38
C VAL A 408 8.33 16.49 -0.47
N ILE A 409 8.33 17.06 -1.67
CA ILE A 409 9.47 17.03 -2.59
C ILE A 409 9.79 18.47 -2.96
N VAL A 410 11.02 18.89 -2.69
CA VAL A 410 11.57 20.11 -3.27
C VAL A 410 12.42 19.69 -4.45
N THR A 411 12.14 20.26 -5.62
CA THR A 411 12.82 19.94 -6.89
C THR A 411 13.46 21.19 -7.47
N VAL A 412 14.57 21.00 -8.16
CA VAL A 412 15.20 21.99 -9.04
C VAL A 412 15.12 21.50 -10.49
N ASP A 413 15.25 22.39 -11.48
CA ASP A 413 15.37 21.99 -12.88
C ASP A 413 16.58 21.07 -13.05
N THR A 414 16.37 19.94 -13.71
CA THR A 414 17.40 18.91 -13.87
C THR A 414 18.03 18.89 -15.25
N GLU A 415 17.55 19.73 -16.16
CA GLU A 415 18.10 19.94 -17.50
C GLU A 415 19.25 20.95 -17.51
N GLU A 416 19.29 21.85 -16.53
CA GLU A 416 20.38 22.82 -16.35
C GLU A 416 21.61 22.18 -15.70
N ASP A 417 22.79 22.48 -16.26
CA ASP A 417 24.07 22.09 -15.68
C ASP A 417 24.27 22.82 -14.34
N ASP A 418 24.83 22.14 -13.34
CA ASP A 418 25.10 22.67 -12.00
C ASP A 418 23.88 23.12 -11.17
N SER A 419 22.66 22.70 -11.54
CA SER A 419 21.47 22.90 -10.69
C SER A 419 21.69 22.36 -9.28
N GLN A 420 21.25 23.14 -8.29
CA GLN A 420 21.39 22.86 -6.87
C GLN A 420 20.12 23.30 -6.15
N VAL A 421 19.66 22.46 -5.22
CA VAL A 421 18.68 22.80 -4.19
C VAL A 421 19.28 22.48 -2.82
N VAL A 422 19.02 23.35 -1.85
CA VAL A 422 19.38 23.16 -0.45
C VAL A 422 18.16 23.23 0.47
N LEU A 423 18.19 22.49 1.57
CA LEU A 423 17.14 22.48 2.59
C LEU A 423 17.75 22.46 3.98
N ASP A 424 17.20 23.29 4.87
CA ASP A 424 17.61 23.41 6.27
C ASP A 424 16.41 23.78 7.18
N ASN A 425 16.60 23.70 8.49
CA ASN A 425 15.70 24.24 9.52
C ASN A 425 14.23 23.78 9.40
N LEU A 426 13.99 22.48 9.18
CA LEU A 426 12.63 21.92 9.17
C LEU A 426 12.06 21.93 10.59
N VAL A 427 10.93 22.63 10.79
CA VAL A 427 10.21 22.71 12.05
C VAL A 427 8.75 22.34 11.82
N VAL A 428 8.25 21.38 12.59
CA VAL A 428 6.85 20.97 12.56
C VAL A 428 6.20 21.23 13.92
N ARG A 429 5.10 21.99 13.94
CA ARG A 429 4.38 22.36 15.15
C ARG A 429 2.93 21.89 15.09
N ALA A 430 2.44 21.30 16.17
CA ALA A 430 1.03 20.95 16.28
C ALA A 430 0.16 22.22 16.28
N LEU A 431 -0.98 22.15 15.60
CA LEU A 431 -2.03 23.16 15.61
C LEU A 431 -3.29 22.61 16.29
N PRO A 432 -4.18 23.48 16.82
CA PRO A 432 -5.49 23.05 17.28
C PRO A 432 -6.28 22.33 16.16
N ALA A 433 -7.06 21.33 16.56
CA ALA A 433 -8.04 20.69 15.67
C ALA A 433 -9.02 21.72 15.10
N ARG A 434 -9.59 21.43 13.92
CA ARG A 434 -10.54 22.31 13.23
C ARG A 434 -11.91 22.33 13.91
#